data_AF-A0A7Y2H1E1-F1
#
_entry.id   AF-A0A7Y2H1E1-F1
#
_cell.length_a   1.000
_cell.length_b   1.000
_cell.length_c   1.000
_cell.angle_alpha   90.00
_cell.angle_beta   90.00
_cell.angle_gamma   90.00
#
_symmetry.space_group_name_H-M   'P 1'
#
loop_
_entity.id
_entity.type
_entity.pdbx_description
1 polymer ?
#
loop_
_entity_poly.entity_id
_entity_poly.type
_entity_poly.pdbx_seq_one_letter_code
_entity_poly.pdbx_strand_id
1 'polypeptide(L)'
;MIQVHIWNYRGLKTAMGHASMHVGASYISWWPAGTSRRFKIPTAIGRAVPLYSVDHIHGQSFDDDKLLEALDANSIWDATLGTFVDSTTGLMVKPMDPDHTITIDGLDEGRILTWWSTFNVPGRQWSTLGQNCATTVGRALMMGGGDDYALGASGWWHSWNMVWQPNDALRYAQAIARGLGVRAGEHEAINFVRRFVTSPLGLTSVSWSVDEQAMADA
;
A
#
# COMPACT_ATOMS: atom_id res chain seq x y z
N MET A 1 -11.66 -0.88 6.15
CA MET A 1 -11.05 -1.80 5.20
C MET A 1 -10.01 -1.06 4.37
N ILE A 2 -8.81 -1.62 4.24
CA ILE A 2 -7.75 -1.07 3.40
C ILE A 2 -7.56 -2.00 2.19
N GLN A 3 -7.39 -1.43 1.00
CA GLN A 3 -7.02 -2.18 -0.21
C GLN A 3 -5.75 -1.59 -0.80
N VAL A 4 -4.68 -2.38 -0.85
CA VAL A 4 -3.40 -1.97 -1.44
C VAL A 4 -3.30 -2.47 -2.87
N HIS A 5 -3.08 -1.57 -3.82
CA HIS A 5 -2.96 -1.88 -5.24
C HIS A 5 -1.50 -1.76 -5.69
N ILE A 6 -1.00 -2.78 -6.39
CA ILE A 6 0.39 -2.85 -6.82
C ILE A 6 0.46 -3.15 -8.31
N TRP A 7 1.16 -2.28 -9.04
CA TRP A 7 1.69 -2.55 -10.38
C TRP A 7 3.17 -2.90 -10.22
N ASN A 8 3.56 -4.11 -10.62
CA ASN A 8 4.88 -4.63 -10.27
C ASN A 8 6.00 -3.82 -10.94
N TYR A 9 7.11 -3.69 -10.21
CA TYR A 9 8.36 -3.25 -10.81
C TYR A 9 8.89 -4.35 -11.75
N ARG A 10 9.06 -4.00 -13.04
CA ARG A 10 9.55 -4.91 -14.09
C ARG A 10 10.91 -4.46 -14.66
N GLY A 11 11.58 -3.54 -13.98
CA GLY A 11 12.86 -2.97 -14.38
C GLY A 11 12.74 -1.56 -14.96
N LEU A 12 13.82 -0.78 -14.83
CA LEU A 12 13.90 0.64 -15.26
C LEU A 12 13.58 0.87 -16.74
N LYS A 13 13.74 -0.14 -17.59
CA LYS A 13 13.51 -0.07 -19.05
C LYS A 13 12.13 -0.56 -19.48
N THR A 14 11.37 -1.16 -18.56
CA THR A 14 10.10 -1.81 -18.87
C THR A 14 8.97 -1.12 -18.13
N ALA A 15 8.99 -1.16 -16.80
CA ALA A 15 8.00 -0.51 -15.94
C ALA A 15 8.60 -0.28 -14.56
N MET A 16 8.57 0.97 -14.09
CA MET A 16 8.95 1.32 -12.71
C MET A 16 7.91 0.80 -11.70
N GLY A 17 6.71 0.48 -12.18
CA GLY A 17 5.57 0.08 -11.38
C GLY A 17 5.07 1.20 -10.47
N HIS A 18 4.00 0.89 -9.74
CA HIS A 18 3.33 1.83 -8.85
C HIS A 18 2.67 1.12 -7.68
N ALA A 19 2.44 1.88 -6.62
CA ALA A 19 1.72 1.43 -5.45
C ALA A 19 0.77 2.53 -4.96
N SER A 20 -0.48 2.16 -4.74
CA SER A 20 -1.50 3.03 -4.17
C SER A 20 -2.39 2.24 -3.23
N MET A 21 -3.30 2.92 -2.52
CA MET A 21 -4.27 2.20 -1.70
C MET A 21 -5.57 2.97 -1.45
N HIS A 22 -6.65 2.23 -1.26
CA HIS A 22 -7.88 2.73 -0.64
C HIS A 22 -7.82 2.54 0.88
N VAL A 23 -8.33 3.54 1.60
CA VAL A 23 -8.56 3.53 3.05
C VAL A 23 -9.98 4.03 3.29
N GLY A 24 -10.91 3.11 3.52
CA GLY A 24 -12.33 3.42 3.48
C GLY A 24 -12.73 4.02 2.12
N ALA A 25 -13.32 5.22 2.15
CA ALA A 25 -13.70 5.96 0.92
C ALA A 25 -12.57 6.84 0.35
N SER A 26 -11.43 6.95 1.04
CA SER A 26 -10.31 7.80 0.61
C SER A 26 -9.32 7.01 -0.23
N TYR A 27 -8.76 7.66 -1.24
CA TYR A 27 -7.70 7.10 -2.08
C TYR A 27 -6.36 7.80 -1.82
N ILE A 28 -5.31 7.00 -1.65
CA ILE A 28 -3.95 7.46 -1.39
C ILE A 28 -3.07 7.01 -2.56
N SER A 29 -2.62 7.99 -3.33
CA SER A 29 -1.62 7.81 -4.37
C SER A 29 -0.60 8.95 -4.34
N TRP A 30 0.63 8.63 -4.73
CA TRP A 30 1.75 9.56 -4.75
C TRP A 30 2.51 9.42 -6.06
N TRP A 31 1.97 10.06 -7.08
CA TRP A 31 2.47 10.01 -8.45
C TRP A 31 3.24 11.29 -8.82
N PRO A 32 4.34 11.22 -9.57
CA PRO A 32 5.07 12.40 -10.02
C PRO A 32 4.26 13.24 -11.01
N ALA A 33 4.12 14.54 -10.77
CA ALA A 33 3.46 15.47 -11.68
C ALA A 33 4.33 15.78 -12.91
N GLY A 34 3.65 15.86 -14.06
CA GLY A 34 4.23 16.25 -15.34
C GLY A 34 5.13 15.20 -16.00
N THR A 35 5.41 15.41 -17.29
CA THR A 35 6.34 14.59 -18.09
C THR A 35 7.80 15.04 -17.93
N SER A 36 8.03 16.23 -17.34
CA SER A 36 9.33 16.87 -17.18
C SER A 36 10.15 16.29 -16.02
N ARG A 37 10.60 15.05 -16.18
CA ARG A 37 11.46 14.34 -15.21
C ARG A 37 12.86 14.98 -15.20
N ARG A 38 13.15 15.87 -14.24
CA ARG A 38 14.46 16.55 -14.13
C ARG A 38 15.49 15.65 -13.43
N PHE A 39 16.44 15.08 -14.17
CA PHE A 39 17.56 14.31 -13.61
C PHE A 39 18.35 15.14 -12.58
N LYS A 40 18.46 14.65 -11.34
CA LYS A 40 19.17 15.30 -10.23
C LYS A 40 20.69 15.05 -10.23
N ILE A 41 21.21 14.08 -10.99
CA ILE A 41 22.64 13.75 -11.00
C ILE A 41 23.19 13.69 -12.43
N PRO A 42 24.10 14.59 -12.84
CA PRO A 42 24.69 14.61 -14.18
C PRO A 42 25.88 13.65 -14.33
N THR A 43 25.87 12.50 -13.65
CA THR A 43 26.93 11.49 -13.73
C THR A 43 26.50 10.28 -14.56
N ALA A 44 27.46 9.48 -15.02
CA ALA A 44 27.19 8.23 -15.75
C ALA A 44 26.23 7.28 -14.99
N ILE A 45 26.20 7.37 -13.66
CA ILE A 45 25.29 6.62 -12.78
C ILE A 45 23.86 7.20 -12.82
N GLY A 46 23.71 8.53 -12.88
CA GLY A 46 22.41 9.21 -13.03
C GLY A 46 21.74 9.03 -14.39
N ARG A 47 22.49 8.57 -15.41
CA ARG A 47 21.92 8.11 -16.69
C ARG A 47 21.34 6.69 -16.63
N ALA A 48 21.79 5.87 -15.68
CA ALA A 48 21.34 4.48 -15.55
C ALA A 48 20.11 4.34 -14.64
N VAL A 49 19.93 5.25 -13.68
CA VAL A 49 18.75 5.30 -12.81
C VAL A 49 18.20 6.74 -12.84
N PRO A 50 16.97 7.00 -13.33
CA PRO A 50 16.41 8.35 -13.35
C PRO A 50 16.11 8.80 -11.92
N LEU A 51 17.13 9.36 -11.29
CA LEU A 51 17.05 9.98 -9.98
C LEU A 51 16.51 11.39 -10.19
N TYR A 52 15.22 11.60 -9.94
CA TYR A 52 14.62 12.92 -10.04
C TYR A 52 13.66 13.18 -8.88
N SER A 53 13.24 14.44 -8.79
CA SER A 53 12.24 14.89 -7.84
C SER A 53 11.37 15.92 -8.51
N VAL A 54 10.07 15.79 -8.36
CA VAL A 54 9.06 16.68 -8.95
C VAL A 54 7.93 16.83 -7.96
N ASP A 55 7.08 17.84 -8.14
CA ASP A 55 5.82 17.91 -7.41
C ASP A 55 5.00 16.66 -7.71
N HIS A 56 4.09 16.30 -6.82
CA HIS A 56 3.21 15.14 -7.01
C HIS A 56 1.84 15.58 -7.54
N ILE A 57 1.10 14.66 -8.14
CA ILE A 57 -0.28 14.90 -8.58
C ILE A 57 -1.19 14.88 -7.35
N HIS A 58 -1.96 15.95 -7.16
CA HIS A 58 -2.99 16.03 -6.12
C HIS A 58 -4.33 15.51 -6.63
N GLY A 59 -5.16 14.99 -5.73
CA GLY A 59 -6.55 14.60 -6.04
C GLY A 59 -6.67 13.43 -7.02
N GLN A 60 -5.60 12.65 -7.18
CA GLN A 60 -5.58 11.49 -8.06
C GLN A 60 -6.58 10.44 -7.58
N SER A 61 -7.25 9.79 -8.52
CA SER A 61 -8.17 8.67 -8.29
C SER A 61 -7.56 7.33 -8.69
N PHE A 62 -8.25 6.23 -8.36
CA PHE A 62 -7.84 4.89 -8.78
C PHE A 62 -7.86 4.73 -10.31
N ASP A 63 -8.87 5.28 -10.98
CA ASP A 63 -8.98 5.21 -12.44
C ASP A 63 -7.88 6.04 -13.12
N ASP A 64 -7.46 7.16 -12.51
CA ASP A 64 -6.31 7.93 -13.01
C ASP A 64 -5.02 7.10 -12.97
N ASP A 65 -4.76 6.38 -11.87
CA ASP A 65 -3.57 5.52 -11.76
C ASP A 65 -3.59 4.38 -12.77
N LYS A 66 -4.75 3.73 -12.96
CA LYS A 66 -4.89 2.69 -13.98
C LYS A 66 -4.64 3.23 -15.38
N LEU A 67 -5.10 4.44 -15.68
CA LEU A 67 -4.87 5.07 -16.97
C LEU A 67 -3.40 5.44 -17.14
N LEU A 68 -2.77 6.06 -16.14
CA LEU A 68 -1.36 6.48 -16.17
C LEU A 68 -0.39 5.30 -16.32
N GLU A 69 -0.69 4.15 -15.70
CA GLU A 69 0.07 2.91 -15.87
C GLU A 69 -0.09 2.29 -17.26
N ALA A 70 -1.20 2.58 -17.96
CA ALA A 70 -1.41 2.14 -19.34
C ALA A 70 -0.74 3.05 -20.38
N LEU A 71 -0.34 4.28 -20.01
CA LEU A 71 0.26 5.22 -20.95
C LEU A 71 1.70 4.80 -21.30
N ASP A 72 2.02 4.93 -22.58
CA ASP A 72 3.33 4.65 -23.15
C ASP A 72 3.83 5.81 -24.02
N ALA A 73 4.90 5.58 -24.80
CA ALA A 73 5.48 6.59 -25.68
C ALA A 73 4.58 6.96 -26.88
N ASN A 74 3.60 6.13 -27.22
CA ASN A 74 2.68 6.36 -28.34
C ASN A 74 1.36 6.98 -27.88
N SER A 75 1.11 7.06 -26.58
CA SER A 75 -0.11 7.60 -26.01
C SER A 75 -0.17 9.12 -26.16
N ILE A 76 -1.21 9.63 -26.81
CA ILE A 76 -1.46 11.06 -27.03
C ILE A 76 -2.82 11.46 -26.48
N TRP A 77 -2.94 12.69 -25.98
CA TRP A 77 -4.21 13.24 -25.54
C TRP A 77 -5.05 13.66 -26.74
N ASP A 78 -6.26 13.12 -26.86
CA ASP A 78 -7.27 13.55 -27.83
C ASP A 78 -8.28 14.46 -27.13
N ALA A 79 -8.21 15.76 -27.43
CA ALA A 79 -9.11 16.76 -26.85
C ALA A 79 -10.58 16.60 -27.30
N THR A 80 -10.85 15.96 -28.44
CA THR A 80 -12.19 15.72 -28.95
C THR A 80 -12.88 14.62 -28.16
N LEU A 81 -12.14 13.54 -27.86
CA LEU A 81 -12.63 12.41 -27.08
C LEU A 81 -12.48 12.63 -25.56
N GLY A 82 -11.67 13.61 -25.15
CA GLY A 82 -11.38 13.86 -23.74
C GLY A 82 -10.65 12.69 -23.07
N THR A 83 -9.79 11.99 -23.81
CA THR A 83 -9.09 10.79 -23.34
C THR A 83 -7.75 10.60 -24.05
N PHE A 84 -6.96 9.62 -23.60
CA PHE A 84 -5.75 9.21 -24.31
C PHE A 84 -6.06 8.17 -25.36
N VAL A 85 -5.44 8.33 -26.54
CA VAL A 85 -5.48 7.37 -27.64
C VAL A 85 -4.06 6.96 -28.02
N ASP A 86 -3.90 5.74 -28.53
CA ASP A 86 -2.65 5.29 -29.13
C ASP A 86 -2.48 5.98 -30.50
N SER A 87 -1.39 6.70 -30.69
CA SER A 87 -1.14 7.48 -31.91
C SER A 87 -0.93 6.64 -33.17
N THR A 88 -0.67 5.33 -33.04
CA THR A 88 -0.46 4.42 -34.17
C THR A 88 -1.78 3.83 -34.66
N THR A 89 -2.66 3.46 -33.73
CA THR A 89 -3.92 2.77 -34.00
C THR A 89 -5.14 3.68 -33.97
N GLY A 90 -5.04 4.85 -33.34
CA GLY A 90 -6.15 5.76 -33.06
C GLY A 90 -7.15 5.22 -32.04
N LEU A 91 -6.86 4.09 -31.39
CA LEU A 91 -7.75 3.46 -30.42
C LEU A 91 -7.55 4.07 -29.03
N MET A 92 -8.62 4.13 -28.24
CA MET A 92 -8.55 4.55 -26.84
C MET A 92 -7.58 3.67 -26.04
N VAL A 93 -6.72 4.31 -25.24
CA VAL A 93 -5.84 3.60 -24.32
C VAL A 93 -6.69 2.96 -23.24
N LYS A 94 -6.60 1.64 -23.11
CA LYS A 94 -7.34 0.88 -22.11
C LYS A 94 -6.61 0.99 -20.76
N PRO A 95 -7.28 1.37 -19.65
CA PRO A 95 -6.67 1.39 -18.33
C PRO A 95 -6.09 0.03 -17.92
N MET A 96 -4.95 0.05 -17.23
CA MET A 96 -4.23 -1.13 -16.77
C MET A 96 -4.58 -1.43 -15.31
N ASP A 97 -5.19 -2.60 -15.07
CA ASP A 97 -5.46 -3.08 -13.72
C ASP A 97 -4.16 -3.35 -12.94
N PRO A 98 -4.17 -3.19 -11.60
CA PRO A 98 -3.04 -3.55 -10.78
C PRO A 98 -2.75 -5.05 -10.89
N ASP A 99 -1.47 -5.41 -10.88
CA ASP A 99 -1.03 -6.81 -10.89
C ASP A 99 -1.48 -7.54 -9.61
N HIS A 100 -1.57 -6.81 -8.48
CA HIS A 100 -2.03 -7.33 -7.20
C HIS A 100 -2.94 -6.33 -6.49
N THR A 101 -3.97 -6.84 -5.83
CA THR A 101 -4.76 -6.08 -4.85
C THR A 101 -4.82 -6.88 -3.55
N ILE A 102 -4.36 -6.29 -2.45
CA ILE A 102 -4.31 -6.93 -1.14
C ILE A 102 -5.29 -6.21 -0.20
N THR A 103 -6.29 -6.92 0.30
CA THR A 103 -7.20 -6.40 1.33
C THR A 103 -6.60 -6.63 2.71
N ILE A 104 -6.62 -5.59 3.54
CA ILE A 104 -6.11 -5.59 4.91
C ILE A 104 -7.20 -5.02 5.83
N ASP A 105 -7.63 -5.83 6.80
CA ASP A 105 -8.62 -5.46 7.81
C ASP A 105 -7.99 -5.55 9.21
N GLY A 106 -8.21 -4.51 10.03
CA GLY A 106 -7.70 -4.45 11.41
C GLY A 106 -6.55 -3.47 11.66
N LEU A 107 -6.14 -2.68 10.67
CA LEU A 107 -5.26 -1.52 10.90
C LEU A 107 -6.06 -0.28 11.29
N ASP A 108 -5.40 0.69 11.93
CA ASP A 108 -6.01 1.96 12.31
C ASP A 108 -6.12 2.93 11.11
N GLU A 109 -7.25 2.84 10.40
CA GLU A 109 -7.57 3.70 9.26
C GLU A 109 -7.56 5.20 9.61
N GLY A 110 -7.99 5.55 10.82
CA GLY A 110 -8.06 6.95 11.28
C GLY A 110 -6.66 7.57 11.39
N ARG A 111 -5.68 6.82 11.92
CA ARG A 111 -4.28 7.25 11.97
C ARG A 111 -3.67 7.40 10.58
N ILE A 112 -4.00 6.50 9.67
CA ILE A 112 -3.53 6.58 8.27
C ILE A 112 -4.05 7.86 7.61
N LEU A 113 -5.35 8.12 7.70
CA LEU A 113 -5.97 9.30 7.09
C LEU A 113 -5.48 10.60 7.73
N THR A 114 -5.30 10.61 9.05
CA THR A 114 -4.73 11.75 9.78
C THR A 114 -3.32 12.04 9.27
N TRP A 115 -2.45 11.03 9.20
CA TRP A 115 -1.11 11.18 8.63
C TRP A 115 -1.17 11.69 7.18
N TRP A 116 -2.03 11.09 6.34
CA TRP A 116 -2.13 11.45 4.93
C TRP A 116 -2.51 12.91 4.74
N SER A 117 -3.45 13.44 5.52
CA SER A 117 -3.85 14.85 5.43
C SER A 117 -2.71 15.83 5.78
N THR A 118 -1.80 15.45 6.69
CA THR A 118 -0.60 16.24 7.02
C THR A 118 0.53 16.07 6.01
N PHE A 119 0.56 14.93 5.32
CA PHE A 119 1.60 14.56 4.38
C PHE A 119 1.30 15.10 2.97
N ASN A 120 0.07 14.96 2.49
CA ASN A 120 -0.38 15.35 1.15
C ASN A 120 -0.68 16.85 1.07
N VAL A 121 0.36 17.66 1.27
CA VAL A 121 0.30 19.11 1.21
C VAL A 121 1.13 19.64 0.04
N PRO A 122 0.74 20.79 -0.57
CA PRO A 122 1.54 21.42 -1.62
C PRO A 122 2.99 21.68 -1.18
N GLY A 123 3.92 21.58 -2.13
CA GLY A 123 5.35 21.80 -1.89
C GLY A 123 6.13 20.56 -1.43
N ARG A 124 5.45 19.45 -1.11
CA ARG A 124 6.13 18.15 -0.96
C ARG A 124 6.36 17.50 -2.32
N GLN A 125 7.59 17.01 -2.51
CA GLN A 125 8.02 16.43 -3.78
C GLN A 125 7.99 14.91 -3.75
N TRP A 126 7.55 14.35 -4.86
CA TRP A 126 7.84 12.97 -5.24
C TRP A 126 9.33 12.82 -5.57
N SER A 127 9.96 11.72 -5.16
CA SER A 127 11.35 11.41 -5.55
C SER A 127 11.62 9.91 -5.66
N THR A 128 12.43 9.51 -6.65
CA THR A 128 12.67 8.09 -6.99
C THR A 128 13.25 7.27 -5.82
N LEU A 129 14.21 7.84 -5.07
CA LEU A 129 14.94 7.15 -3.99
C LEU A 129 14.51 7.54 -2.58
N GLY A 130 13.55 8.45 -2.43
CA GLY A 130 13.19 9.00 -1.13
C GLY A 130 11.72 8.79 -0.83
N GLN A 131 10.90 9.60 -1.47
CA GLN A 131 9.46 9.62 -1.29
C GLN A 131 8.76 9.34 -2.61
N ASN A 132 8.65 8.05 -2.93
CA ASN A 132 7.90 7.54 -4.08
C ASN A 132 6.59 6.88 -3.63
N CYS A 133 5.81 6.38 -4.58
CA CYS A 133 4.53 5.71 -4.34
C CYS A 133 4.63 4.54 -3.35
N ALA A 134 5.59 3.63 -3.52
CA ALA A 134 5.80 2.49 -2.64
C ALA A 134 6.17 2.91 -1.21
N THR A 135 7.08 3.88 -1.05
CA THR A 135 7.41 4.40 0.29
C THR A 135 6.24 5.12 0.95
N THR A 136 5.38 5.78 0.17
CA THR A 136 4.16 6.42 0.68
C THR A 136 3.19 5.37 1.23
N VAL A 137 2.89 4.33 0.45
CA VAL A 137 2.02 3.22 0.88
C VAL A 137 2.62 2.50 2.10
N GLY A 138 3.92 2.18 2.08
CA GLY A 138 4.60 1.54 3.21
C GLY A 138 4.51 2.36 4.50
N ARG A 139 4.77 3.67 4.43
CA ARG A 139 4.63 4.56 5.60
C ARG A 139 3.20 4.68 6.07
N ALA A 140 2.24 4.72 5.16
CA ALA A 140 0.84 4.77 5.51
C ALA A 140 0.43 3.53 6.30
N LEU A 141 0.75 2.33 5.80
CA LEU A 141 0.51 1.06 6.50
C LEU A 141 1.21 1.02 7.87
N MET A 142 2.44 1.51 7.97
CA MET A 142 3.18 1.65 9.23
C MET A 142 2.43 2.57 10.22
N MET A 143 1.91 3.71 9.78
CA MET A 143 1.14 4.64 10.62
C MET A 143 -0.14 4.03 11.18
N GLY A 144 -0.75 3.11 10.43
CA GLY A 144 -1.90 2.31 10.84
C GLY A 144 -1.56 1.12 11.76
N GLY A 145 -0.29 0.95 12.17
CA GLY A 145 0.15 -0.12 13.04
C GLY A 145 0.61 -1.39 12.32
N GLY A 146 0.87 -1.33 11.01
CA GLY A 146 1.28 -2.51 10.22
C GLY A 146 2.52 -3.24 10.76
N ASP A 147 3.46 -2.51 11.37
CA ASP A 147 4.69 -3.09 11.93
C ASP A 147 4.44 -4.13 13.03
N ASP A 148 3.33 -3.99 13.79
CA ASP A 148 2.97 -4.94 14.85
C ASP A 148 2.54 -6.31 14.31
N TYR A 149 2.20 -6.37 13.02
CA TYR A 149 1.68 -7.57 12.35
C TYR A 149 2.66 -8.14 11.32
N ALA A 150 3.52 -7.31 10.75
CA ALA A 150 4.54 -7.76 9.80
C ALA A 150 5.71 -8.55 10.44
N LEU A 151 5.53 -9.03 11.68
CA LEU A 151 6.58 -9.58 12.55
C LEU A 151 7.35 -10.74 11.91
N GLY A 152 8.64 -10.47 11.73
CA GLY A 152 9.70 -11.39 11.37
C GLY A 152 11.00 -10.57 11.28
N ALA A 153 12.16 -11.20 11.48
CA ALA A 153 13.46 -10.55 11.33
C ALA A 153 13.71 -10.01 9.90
N SER A 154 12.78 -10.17 8.96
CA SER A 154 12.77 -9.53 7.63
C SER A 154 11.90 -8.27 7.57
N GLY A 155 10.85 -8.15 8.39
CA GLY A 155 9.92 -7.01 8.39
C GLY A 155 10.57 -5.71 8.84
N TRP A 156 11.42 -5.79 9.89
CA TRP A 156 12.16 -4.65 10.44
C TRP A 156 13.29 -4.14 9.53
N TRP A 157 13.98 -5.03 8.80
CA TRP A 157 15.05 -4.60 7.88
C TRP A 157 14.51 -4.07 6.54
N HIS A 158 13.32 -4.49 6.12
CA HIS A 158 12.67 -3.97 4.92
C HIS A 158 11.95 -2.65 5.16
N SER A 159 11.50 -2.37 6.39
CA SER A 159 10.89 -1.07 6.71
C SER A 159 11.88 0.11 6.63
N TRP A 160 13.17 -0.17 6.77
CA TRP A 160 14.27 0.80 6.70
C TRP A 160 15.05 0.81 5.37
N ASN A 161 14.58 0.10 4.33
CA ASN A 161 15.14 0.31 3.01
C ASN A 161 14.88 1.76 2.58
N MET A 162 15.95 2.50 2.29
CA MET A 162 15.87 3.91 1.90
C MET A 162 15.07 4.08 0.58
N VAL A 163 15.01 3.02 -0.24
CA VAL A 163 14.33 2.99 -1.53
C VAL A 163 13.37 1.82 -1.53
N TRP A 164 12.06 2.08 -1.48
CA TRP A 164 11.05 1.05 -1.71
C TRP A 164 10.65 1.01 -3.17
N GLN A 165 10.51 -0.20 -3.68
CA GLN A 165 9.87 -0.52 -4.95
C GLN A 165 8.43 -1.01 -4.70
N PRO A 166 7.55 -0.97 -5.70
CA PRO A 166 6.20 -1.53 -5.61
C PRO A 166 6.17 -2.97 -5.06
N ASN A 167 7.13 -3.80 -5.45
CA ASN A 167 7.24 -5.18 -4.97
C ASN A 167 7.59 -5.26 -3.47
N ASP A 168 8.25 -4.25 -2.90
CA ASP A 168 8.50 -4.15 -1.45
C ASP A 168 7.21 -3.83 -0.70
N ALA A 169 6.42 -2.88 -1.21
CA ALA A 169 5.10 -2.54 -0.68
C ALA A 169 4.16 -3.75 -0.71
N LEU A 170 4.17 -4.53 -1.80
CA LEU A 170 3.44 -5.79 -1.89
C LEU A 170 3.84 -6.77 -0.78
N ARG A 171 5.13 -7.04 -0.62
CA ARG A 171 5.64 -7.98 0.39
C ARG A 171 5.27 -7.54 1.80
N TYR A 172 5.35 -6.25 2.08
CA TYR A 172 4.98 -5.67 3.37
C TYR A 172 3.46 -5.81 3.63
N ALA A 173 2.62 -5.41 2.67
CA ALA A 173 1.17 -5.56 2.75
C ALA A 173 0.75 -7.03 2.98
N GLN A 174 1.37 -7.97 2.26
CA GLN A 174 1.13 -9.40 2.45
C GLN A 174 1.59 -9.91 3.83
N ALA A 175 2.71 -9.39 4.35
CA ALA A 175 3.18 -9.75 5.68
C ALA A 175 2.19 -9.29 6.77
N ILE A 176 1.69 -8.07 6.65
CA ILE A 176 0.64 -7.52 7.54
C ILE A 176 -0.62 -8.39 7.47
N ALA A 177 -1.13 -8.66 6.26
CA ALA A 177 -2.34 -9.46 6.07
C ALA A 177 -2.21 -10.86 6.70
N ARG A 178 -1.04 -11.51 6.54
CA ARG A 178 -0.76 -12.79 7.19
C ARG A 178 -0.73 -12.68 8.72
N GLY A 179 -0.04 -11.67 9.27
CA GLY A 179 0.05 -11.46 10.72
C GLY A 179 -1.30 -11.20 11.37
N LEU A 180 -2.16 -10.42 10.71
CA LEU A 180 -3.54 -10.20 11.13
C LEU A 180 -4.37 -11.49 11.09
N GLY A 181 -4.22 -12.30 10.04
CA GLY A 181 -4.89 -13.60 9.93
C GLY A 181 -4.50 -14.57 11.06
N VAL A 182 -3.23 -14.60 11.46
CA VAL A 182 -2.76 -15.42 12.59
C VAL A 182 -3.40 -14.94 13.90
N ARG A 183 -3.40 -13.64 14.19
CA ARG A 183 -3.99 -13.10 15.42
C ARG A 183 -5.51 -13.27 15.48
N ALA A 184 -6.20 -13.13 14.34
CA ALA A 184 -7.62 -13.44 14.27
C ALA A 184 -7.86 -14.91 14.59
N GLY A 185 -7.04 -15.82 14.06
CA GLY A 185 -7.07 -17.25 14.41
C GLY A 185 -6.72 -17.55 15.86
N GLU A 186 -5.81 -16.80 16.48
CA GLU A 186 -5.49 -16.92 17.92
C GLU A 186 -6.63 -16.39 18.80
N HIS A 187 -7.29 -15.29 18.43
CA HIS A 187 -8.50 -14.81 19.10
C HIS A 187 -9.68 -15.78 18.92
N GLU A 188 -9.82 -16.41 17.75
CA GLU A 188 -10.80 -17.49 17.53
C GLU A 188 -10.43 -18.76 18.31
N ALA A 189 -9.15 -19.10 18.43
CA ALA A 189 -8.68 -20.24 19.23
C ALA A 189 -8.82 -19.98 20.73
N ILE A 190 -8.66 -18.74 21.20
CA ILE A 190 -8.98 -18.34 22.59
C ILE A 190 -10.49 -18.40 22.85
N ASN A 191 -11.33 -18.19 21.83
CA ASN A 191 -12.77 -18.46 21.87
C ASN A 191 -13.15 -19.94 21.61
N PHE A 192 -12.18 -20.79 21.25
CA PHE A 192 -12.37 -22.22 20.97
C PHE A 192 -11.39 -23.11 21.78
N VAL A 193 -11.24 -22.84 23.07
CA VAL A 193 -10.81 -23.87 24.04
C VAL A 193 -11.87 -24.00 25.13
N ARG A 194 -12.90 -24.78 24.83
CA ARG A 194 -13.62 -25.58 25.82
C ARG A 194 -13.37 -27.05 25.50
N ARG A 195 -12.38 -27.66 26.16
CA ARG A 195 -12.45 -29.10 26.47
C ARG A 195 -11.51 -29.53 27.59
N PHE A 196 -12.15 -29.70 28.75
CA PHE A 196 -11.94 -30.64 29.84
C PHE A 196 -10.57 -31.33 29.97
N VAL A 197 -9.87 -31.01 31.05
CA VAL A 197 -8.99 -31.97 31.72
C VAL A 197 -9.77 -32.54 32.89
N THR A 198 -10.20 -33.80 32.78
CA THR A 198 -10.60 -34.59 33.95
C THR A 198 -9.36 -34.76 34.82
N SER A 199 -9.35 -34.12 36.00
CA SER A 199 -8.40 -34.43 37.05
C SER A 199 -8.63 -35.88 37.53
N PRO A 200 -7.58 -36.69 37.75
CA PRO A 200 -7.71 -38.00 38.37
C PRO A 200 -8.22 -37.93 39.83
N LEU A 201 -8.40 -36.73 40.40
CA LEU A 201 -8.69 -36.50 41.82
C LEU A 201 -10.11 -35.97 42.12
N GLY A 202 -11.05 -36.00 41.15
CA GLY A 202 -12.47 -35.82 41.46
C GLY A 202 -12.93 -34.45 41.98
N LEU A 203 -12.17 -33.38 41.77
CA LEU A 203 -12.59 -32.01 42.09
C LEU A 203 -12.72 -31.18 40.80
N THR A 204 -13.96 -30.89 40.41
CA THR A 204 -14.29 -29.88 39.40
C THR A 204 -14.33 -28.51 40.06
N SER A 205 -13.31 -27.68 39.84
CA SER A 205 -13.42 -26.24 40.02
C SER A 205 -13.66 -25.59 38.66
N VAL A 206 -14.76 -24.84 38.54
CA VAL A 206 -15.00 -23.98 37.38
C VAL A 206 -14.60 -22.56 37.79
N SER A 207 -13.49 -22.04 37.25
CA SER A 207 -13.19 -20.62 37.36
C SER A 207 -13.78 -19.92 36.14
N TRP A 208 -14.75 -19.04 36.40
CA TRP A 208 -15.30 -18.12 35.41
C TRP A 208 -14.59 -16.78 35.60
N SER A 209 -13.88 -16.29 34.59
CA SER A 209 -13.59 -14.86 34.49
C SER A 209 -14.48 -14.31 33.39
N VAL A 210 -15.47 -13.51 33.77
CA VAL A 210 -16.29 -12.76 32.83
C VAL A 210 -15.53 -11.48 32.51
N ASP A 211 -15.32 -11.20 31.24
CA ASP A 211 -14.90 -9.86 30.81
C ASP A 211 -16.12 -8.94 30.90
N GLU A 212 -16.17 -8.07 31.91
CA GLU A 212 -17.28 -7.15 32.17
C GLU A 212 -17.54 -6.19 30.99
N GLN A 213 -16.55 -5.96 30.13
CA GLN A 213 -16.69 -5.07 28.97
C GLN A 213 -17.65 -5.65 27.91
N ALA A 214 -17.75 -6.98 27.78
CA ALA A 214 -18.59 -7.64 26.79
C ALA A 214 -20.09 -7.65 27.13
N MET A 215 -20.46 -7.30 28.37
CA MET A 215 -21.86 -7.18 28.81
C MET A 215 -22.40 -5.74 28.75
N ALA A 216 -21.54 -4.74 28.61
CA ALA A 216 -21.96 -3.33 28.61
C ALA A 216 -22.49 -2.85 27.24
N ASP A 217 -22.15 -3.56 26.16
CA ASP A 217 -22.47 -3.16 24.77
C ASP A 217 -23.56 -4.03 24.09
N ALA A 218 -24.37 -4.77 24.85
CA ALA A 218 -25.51 -5.57 24.37
C ALA A 218 -26.83 -5.16 25.03
#